data_AF-A0A6A6DP74-F1
#
_entry.id   AF-A0A6A6DP74-F1
#
_cell.length_a   1.000
_cell.length_b   1.000
_cell.length_c   1.000
_cell.angle_alpha   90.00
_cell.angle_beta   90.00
_cell.angle_gamma   90.00
#
_symmetry.space_group_name_H-M   'P 1'
#
loop_
_entity.id
_entity.type
_entity.pdbx_description
1 polymer ?
#
loop_
_entity_poly.entity_id
_entity_poly.type
_entity_poly.pdbx_seq_one_letter_code
_entity_poly.pdbx_strand_id
1 'polypeptide(L)'
;ETVCIDQQNVKERSEQVRRMADIYQCAANVIVWLGESSMESRAAMRTISSMLTPRFFSKIISYDWSVVYALLQNEYFSRRWVVQEIVGM
;
A
#
# COMPACT_ATOMS: atom_id res chain seq x y z
N GLU A 1 10.30 -6.91 16.21
CA GLU A 1 9.25 -7.84 16.64
C GLU A 1 8.36 -8.15 15.46
N THR A 2 7.87 -9.38 15.32
CA THR A 2 6.98 -9.80 14.22
C THR A 2 5.60 -10.11 14.79
N VAL A 3 4.56 -9.41 14.32
CA VAL A 3 3.17 -9.76 14.63
C VAL A 3 2.72 -10.83 13.64
N CYS A 4 2.50 -12.04 14.14
CA CYS A 4 1.82 -13.10 13.40
C CYS A 4 0.36 -13.12 13.83
N ILE A 5 -0.57 -13.17 12.88
CA ILE A 5 -2.00 -13.24 13.17
C ILE A 5 -2.50 -14.63 12.80
N ASP A 6 -2.90 -15.41 13.80
CA ASP A 6 -3.65 -16.65 13.54
C ASP A 6 -5.04 -16.29 12.97
N GLN A 7 -5.25 -16.62 11.69
CA GLN A 7 -6.50 -16.33 11.00
C GLN A 7 -7.66 -17.21 11.46
N GLN A 8 -7.38 -18.36 12.08
CA GLN A 8 -8.37 -19.32 12.57
C GLN A 8 -8.88 -18.95 13.97
N ASN A 9 -8.05 -18.30 14.79
CA ASN A 9 -8.43 -17.80 16.10
C ASN A 9 -9.11 -16.42 16.00
N VAL A 10 -10.44 -16.41 15.92
CA VAL A 10 -11.22 -15.16 15.75
C VAL A 10 -10.96 -14.14 16.86
N LYS A 11 -10.74 -14.59 18.10
CA LYS A 11 -10.52 -13.69 19.24
C LYS A 11 -9.16 -13.00 19.12
N GLU A 12 -8.10 -13.78 18.96
CA GLU A 12 -6.75 -13.25 18.74
C GLU A 12 -6.69 -12.39 17.49
N ARG A 13 -7.27 -12.85 16.37
CA ARG A 13 -7.35 -12.08 15.14
C ARG A 13 -7.94 -10.71 15.41
N SER A 14 -9.08 -10.63 16.09
CA SER A 14 -9.72 -9.34 16.40
C SER A 14 -8.86 -8.45 17.29
N GLU A 15 -8.14 -9.02 18.25
CA GLU A 15 -7.21 -8.29 19.11
C GLU A 15 -5.97 -7.78 18.36
N GLN A 16 -5.38 -8.57 17.48
CA GLN A 16 -4.22 -8.20 16.67
C GLN A 16 -4.59 -7.17 15.60
N VAL A 17 -5.73 -7.38 14.94
CA VAL A 17 -6.31 -6.44 13.98
C VAL A 17 -6.50 -5.05 14.59
N ARG A 18 -7.02 -4.98 15.82
CA ARG A 18 -7.19 -3.70 16.52
C ARG A 18 -5.84 -2.98 16.76
N ARG A 19 -4.77 -3.73 17.06
CA ARG A 19 -3.43 -3.17 17.25
C ARG A 19 -2.76 -2.73 15.96
N MET A 20 -3.16 -3.27 14.80
CA MET A 20 -2.57 -2.87 13.53
C MET A 20 -2.75 -1.39 13.23
N ALA A 21 -3.86 -0.78 13.66
CA ALA A 21 -4.08 0.66 13.51
C ALA A 21 -2.96 1.47 14.18
N ASP A 22 -2.64 1.16 15.44
CA ASP A 22 -1.57 1.82 16.19
C ASP A 22 -0.19 1.58 15.56
N ILE A 23 0.05 0.36 15.07
CA ILE A 23 1.31 -0.01 14.40
C ILE A 23 1.50 0.81 13.12
N TYR A 24 0.48 0.87 12.26
CA TYR A 24 0.53 1.64 11.03
C TYR A 24 0.65 3.14 11.31
N GLN A 25 -0.08 3.67 12.30
CA GLN A 25 0.00 5.07 12.69
C GLN A 25 1.38 5.47 13.23
N CYS A 26 2.04 4.57 13.97
CA CYS A 26 3.37 4.82 14.54
C CYS A 26 4.53 4.49 13.58
N ALA A 27 4.26 3.85 12.43
CA ALA A 27 5.31 3.42 11.51
C ALA A 27 5.87 4.61 10.72
N ALA A 28 7.19 4.80 10.76
CA ALA A 28 7.85 5.80 9.91
C ALA A 28 7.77 5.42 8.42
N ASN A 29 7.79 4.12 8.10
CA ASN A 29 7.66 3.59 6.76
C ASN A 29 6.95 2.24 6.81
N VAL A 30 6.13 1.96 5.79
CA VAL A 30 5.47 0.68 5.59
C VAL A 30 6.03 0.04 4.33
N ILE A 31 6.55 -1.19 4.44
CA ILE A 31 7.08 -1.96 3.30
C ILE A 31 6.09 -3.07 2.98
N VAL A 32 5.64 -3.11 1.73
CA VAL A 32 4.63 -4.07 1.25
C VAL A 32 5.21 -4.90 0.11
N TRP A 33 4.87 -6.20 0.10
CA TRP A 33 5.23 -7.10 -0.99
C TRP A 33 4.09 -7.16 -2.00
N LEU A 34 4.34 -6.69 -3.24
CA LEU A 34 3.36 -6.65 -4.32
C LEU A 34 3.49 -7.84 -5.29
N GLY A 35 4.24 -8.88 -4.92
CA GLY A 35 4.58 -9.97 -5.82
C GLY A 35 5.92 -9.76 -6.53
N GLU A 36 6.20 -10.63 -7.49
CA GLU A 36 7.45 -10.59 -8.24
C GLU A 36 7.52 -9.36 -9.17
N SER A 37 8.73 -8.81 -9.32
CA SER A 37 8.95 -7.63 -10.15
C SER A 37 8.75 -7.95 -11.63
N SER A 38 7.72 -7.35 -12.23
CA SER A 38 7.47 -7.34 -13.67
C SER A 38 8.00 -6.08 -14.38
N MET A 39 7.86 -6.01 -15.71
CA MET A 39 8.15 -4.76 -16.45
C MET A 39 7.17 -3.64 -16.06
N GLU A 40 5.90 -4.00 -15.93
CA GLU A 40 4.77 -3.13 -15.60
C GLU A 40 4.91 -2.55 -14.19
N SER A 41 5.23 -3.40 -13.20
CA SER A 41 5.45 -2.95 -11.82
C SER A 41 6.63 -1.96 -11.72
N ARG A 42 7.72 -2.19 -12.45
CA ARG A 42 8.85 -1.25 -12.50
C ARG A 42 8.49 0.06 -13.18
N ALA A 43 7.73 0.01 -14.27
CA ALA A 43 7.21 1.20 -14.93
C ALA A 43 6.31 2.00 -13.98
N ALA A 44 5.40 1.33 -13.26
CA ALA A 44 4.53 1.95 -12.27
C ALA A 44 5.32 2.66 -11.17
N MET A 45 6.31 1.97 -10.59
CA MET A 45 7.15 2.54 -9.52
C MET A 45 7.95 3.76 -10.00
N ARG A 46 8.45 3.75 -11.24
CA ARG A 46 9.12 4.92 -11.83
C ARG A 46 8.16 6.10 -12.01
N THR A 47 6.96 5.84 -12.54
CA THR A 47 5.92 6.86 -12.72
C THR A 47 5.50 7.47 -11.38
N ILE A 48 5.28 6.65 -10.35
CA ILE A 48 4.94 7.12 -9.01
C ILE A 48 6.09 7.96 -8.43
N SER A 49 7.33 7.47 -8.53
CA SER A 49 8.51 8.19 -8.05
C SER A 49 8.67 9.55 -8.74
N SER A 50 8.42 9.65 -10.05
CA SER A 50 8.48 10.93 -10.76
C SER A 50 7.34 11.88 -10.38
N MET A 51 6.13 11.38 -10.10
CA MET A 51 4.99 12.19 -9.62
C MET A 51 5.26 12.83 -8.25
N LEU A 52 5.93 12.12 -7.34
CA LEU A 52 6.20 12.58 -5.98
C LEU A 52 7.33 13.61 -5.88
N THR A 53 8.06 13.86 -6.97
CA THR A 53 9.11 14.89 -6.98
C THR A 53 8.51 16.30 -7.15
N PRO A 54 8.88 17.29 -6.31
CA PRO A 54 8.27 18.63 -6.33
C PRO A 54 8.32 19.35 -7.68
N ARG A 55 9.32 19.03 -8.51
CA ARG A 55 9.51 19.62 -9.84
C ARG A 55 8.50 19.14 -10.89
N PHE A 56 7.85 18.01 -10.64
CA PHE A 56 7.01 17.31 -11.62
C PHE A 56 5.54 17.20 -11.20
N PHE A 57 5.14 17.77 -10.05
CA PHE A 57 3.75 17.79 -9.60
C PHE A 57 2.81 18.40 -10.66
N SER A 58 3.26 19.45 -11.37
CA SER A 58 2.50 20.08 -12.46
C SER A 58 2.30 19.18 -13.68
N LYS A 59 3.10 18.12 -13.84
CA LYS A 59 3.00 17.14 -14.94
C LYS A 59 2.22 15.89 -14.56
N ILE A 60 1.71 15.78 -13.33
CA ILE A 60 0.92 14.62 -12.87
C ILE A 60 -0.23 14.28 -13.83
N ILE A 61 -0.90 15.31 -14.37
CA ILE A 61 -2.04 15.15 -15.30
C ILE A 61 -1.60 14.60 -16.66
N SER A 62 -0.33 14.76 -17.04
CA SER A 62 0.21 14.33 -18.34
C SER A 62 0.78 12.90 -18.34
N TYR A 63 0.87 12.24 -17.19
CA TYR A 63 1.34 10.86 -17.13
C TYR A 63 0.26 9.88 -17.58
N ASP A 64 0.71 8.76 -18.14
CA ASP A 64 -0.15 7.61 -18.37
C ASP A 64 -0.49 6.93 -17.03
N TRP A 65 -1.71 7.17 -16.57
CA TRP A 65 -2.24 6.60 -15.34
C TRP A 65 -2.59 5.12 -15.45
N SER A 66 -2.64 4.54 -16.66
CA SER A 66 -2.98 3.13 -16.85
C SER A 66 -2.01 2.20 -16.10
N VAL A 67 -0.74 2.57 -16.04
CA VAL A 67 0.33 1.81 -15.39
C VAL A 67 0.18 1.86 -13.86
N VAL A 68 -0.20 3.01 -13.30
CA VAL A 68 -0.50 3.15 -11.87
C VAL A 68 -1.77 2.40 -11.52
N TYR A 69 -2.81 2.50 -12.37
CA TYR A 69 -4.06 1.79 -12.18
C TYR A 69 -3.84 0.28 -12.17
N ALA A 70 -3.05 -0.26 -13.11
CA ALA A 70 -2.69 -1.68 -13.14
C ALA A 70 -1.98 -2.13 -11.86
N LEU A 71 -1.10 -1.29 -11.29
CA LEU A 71 -0.47 -1.57 -10.00
C LEU A 71 -1.49 -1.61 -8.86
N LEU A 72 -2.45 -0.68 -8.85
CA LEU A 72 -3.53 -0.63 -7.85
C LEU A 72 -4.53 -1.78 -7.97
N GLN A 73 -4.58 -2.49 -9.10
CA GLN A 73 -5.33 -3.74 -9.24
C GLN A 73 -4.65 -4.95 -8.58
N ASN A 74 -3.46 -4.79 -8.00
CA ASN A 74 -2.82 -5.86 -7.26
C ASN A 74 -3.69 -6.34 -6.08
N GLU A 75 -3.72 -7.66 -5.83
CA GLU A 75 -4.50 -8.26 -4.76
C GLU A 75 -4.23 -7.62 -3.39
N TYR A 76 -2.99 -7.16 -3.15
CA TYR A 76 -2.64 -6.42 -1.95
C TYR A 76 -3.56 -5.22 -1.71
N PHE A 77 -3.83 -4.41 -2.74
CA PHE A 77 -4.66 -3.21 -2.62
C PHE A 77 -6.16 -3.51 -2.54
N SER A 78 -6.58 -4.71 -2.94
CA SER A 78 -7.95 -5.18 -2.78
C SER A 78 -8.25 -5.66 -1.36
N ARG A 79 -7.22 -5.77 -0.50
CA ARG A 79 -7.41 -6.12 0.91
C ARG A 79 -8.03 -4.96 1.68
N ARG A 80 -9.01 -5.31 2.52
CA ARG A 80 -9.80 -4.40 3.37
C ARG A 80 -8.94 -3.47 4.26
N TRP A 81 -7.68 -3.82 4.50
CA TRP A 81 -6.70 -3.07 5.29
C TRP A 81 -6.32 -1.71 4.68
N VAL A 82 -6.37 -1.54 3.35
CA VAL A 82 -6.05 -0.26 2.69
C VAL A 82 -7.07 0.84 3.03
N VAL A 83 -8.32 0.48 3.30
CA VAL A 83 -9.36 1.44 3.69
C VAL A 83 -9.13 1.98 5.11
N GLN A 84 -8.53 1.19 5.99
CA GLN A 84 -8.22 1.62 7.35
C GLN A 84 -7.06 2.63 7.41
N GLU A 85 -6.18 2.66 6.40
CA GLU A 85 -5.08 3.64 6.30
C GLU A 85 -5.56 5.05 5.90
N ILE A 86 -6.71 5.17 5.23
CA ILE A 86 -7.22 6.46 4.72
C ILE A 86 -8.25 7.09 5.67
N VAL A 87 -9.07 6.27 6.34
CA VAL A 87 -10.16 6.77 7.22
C VAL A 87 -9.68 7.07 8.65
N GLY A 88 -8.44 6.71 8.99
CA GLY A 88 -7.81 7.02 10.28
C GLY A 88 -6.94 8.29 10.32
N MET A 89 -6.86 9.04 9.21
CA MET A 89 -6.24 10.38 9.16
C MET A 89 -7.25 11.48 9.49
#